data_AF-A0A952QZL4-F1
#
_entry.id   AF-A0A952QZL4-F1
#
_cell.length_a   1.000
_cell.length_b   1.000
_cell.length_c   1.000
_cell.angle_alpha   90.00
_cell.angle_beta   90.00
_cell.angle_gamma   90.00
#
_symmetry.space_group_name_H-M   'P 1'
#
loop_
_entity.id
_entity.type
_entity.pdbx_description
1 polymer ?
#
loop_
_entity_poly.entity_id
_entity_poly.type
_entity_poly.pdbx_seq_one_letter_code
_entity_poly.pdbx_strand_id
1 'polypeptide(L)' 'MSQITIYLEPDLAKRMREAAEGEGISQSKWIARLVEERLDDMWPPEVLSLAGSMPDFPSLDEIRAFEGEDLPRDSF' A
#
# COMPACT_ATOMS: atom_id res chain seq x y z
N MET A 1 -6.00 -27.00 3.50
CA MET A 1 -5.01 -26.03 3.00
C MET A 1 -4.62 -26.43 1.59
N SER A 2 -4.49 -25.46 0.68
CA SER A 2 -3.99 -25.72 -0.68
C SER A 2 -2.47 -25.78 -0.65
N GLN A 3 -1.86 -26.70 -1.40
CA GLN A 3 -0.42 -26.78 -1.58
C GLN A 3 -0.08 -26.26 -2.97
N ILE A 4 0.91 -25.36 -3.05
CA ILE A 4 1.43 -24.84 -4.31
C ILE A 4 2.90 -25.20 -4.46
N THR A 5 3.32 -25.47 -5.68
CA THR A 5 4.74 -25.60 -6.06
C THR A 5 5.05 -24.45 -7.00
N ILE A 6 6.07 -23.66 -6.68
CA ILE A 6 6.49 -22.50 -7.47
C ILE A 6 7.95 -22.64 -7.87
N TYR A 7 8.29 -22.19 -9.08
CA TYR A 7 9.67 -22.06 -9.51
C TYR A 7 10.19 -20.67 -9.14
N LEU A 8 11.36 -20.62 -8.53
CA LEU A 8 12.05 -19.39 -8.15
C LEU A 8 13.47 -19.44 -8.71
N GLU A 9 13.94 -18.31 -9.23
CA GLU A 9 15.34 -18.17 -9.58
C GLU A 9 16.21 -18.40 -8.33
N PRO A 10 17.39 -19.04 -8.47
CA PRO A 10 18.23 -19.43 -7.32
C PRO A 10 18.55 -18.26 -6.37
N ASP A 11 18.84 -17.08 -6.94
CA ASP A 11 19.14 -15.87 -6.16
C ASP A 11 17.92 -15.35 -5.41
N LEU A 12 16.72 -15.46 -6.01
CA LEU A 12 15.48 -15.06 -5.36
C LEU A 12 15.14 -16.03 -4.21
N ALA A 13 15.30 -17.33 -4.42
CA ALA A 13 15.10 -18.34 -3.39
C ALA A 13 16.07 -18.15 -2.20
N LYS A 14 17.30 -17.72 -2.47
CA LYS A 14 18.27 -17.36 -1.42
C LYS A 14 17.81 -16.15 -0.61
N ARG A 15 17.45 -15.05 -1.28
CA ARG A 15 16.97 -13.82 -0.63
C ARG A 15 15.71 -14.06 0.21
N MET A 16 14.79 -14.88 -0.30
CA MET A 16 13.58 -15.28 0.43
C MET A 16 13.93 -16.03 1.72
N ARG A 17 14.90 -16.96 1.67
CA ARG A 17 15.33 -17.70 2.85
C ARG A 17 15.96 -16.78 3.90
N GLU A 18 16.84 -15.87 3.47
CA GLU A 18 17.48 -14.89 4.35
C GLU A 18 16.46 -13.94 4.99
N ALA A 19 15.45 -13.50 4.24
CA ALA A 19 14.36 -12.67 4.77
C ALA A 19 13.51 -13.43 5.81
N ALA A 20 13.11 -14.66 5.49
CA ALA A 20 12.35 -15.50 6.41
C ALA A 20 13.11 -15.80 7.71
N GLU A 21 14.42 -16.09 7.60
CA GLU A 21 15.31 -16.27 8.75
C GLU A 21 15.47 -14.99 9.58
N GLY A 22 15.64 -13.83 8.93
CA GLY A 22 15.72 -12.53 9.59
C GLY A 22 14.45 -12.15 10.36
N GLU A 23 13.29 -12.60 9.89
CA GLU A 23 11.99 -12.44 10.57
C GLU A 23 11.66 -13.58 11.56
N GLY A 24 12.49 -14.63 11.63
CA GLY A 24 12.27 -15.78 12.51
C GLY A 24 11.04 -16.63 12.14
N ILE A 25 10.64 -16.65 10.87
CA ILE A 25 9.48 -17.41 10.37
C ILE A 25 9.86 -18.42 9.29
N SER A 26 8.99 -19.40 9.01
CA SER A 26 9.23 -20.34 7.92
C SER A 26 9.08 -19.67 6.55
N GLN A 27 9.80 -20.19 5.54
CA GLN A 27 9.68 -19.71 4.15
C GLN A 27 8.23 -19.75 3.63
N SER A 28 7.47 -20.81 3.95
CA SER A 28 6.07 -20.92 3.57
C SER A 28 5.19 -19.85 4.21
N LYS A 29 5.41 -19.52 5.49
CA LYS A 29 4.70 -18.45 6.18
C LYS A 29 5.07 -17.08 5.63
N TRP A 30 6.34 -16.88 5.30
CA TRP A 30 6.84 -15.66 4.68
C TRP A 30 6.17 -15.41 3.32
N ILE A 31 6.10 -16.44 2.45
CA ILE A 31 5.37 -16.31 1.16
C ILE A 31 3.89 -16.05 1.37
N ALA A 32 3.23 -16.79 2.27
CA ALA A 32 1.80 -16.61 2.53
C ALA A 32 1.48 -15.17 2.95
N ARG A 33 2.28 -14.62 3.87
CA ARG A 33 2.21 -13.24 4.31
C ARG A 33 2.44 -12.25 3.16
N LEU A 34 3.44 -12.49 2.32
CA LEU A 34 3.70 -11.63 1.15
C LEU A 34 2.50 -11.61 0.18
N VAL A 35 1.83 -12.75 -0.01
CA VAL A 35 0.62 -12.83 -0.84
C VAL A 35 -0.54 -12.07 -0.18
N GLU A 36 -0.75 -12.23 1.12
CA GLU A 36 -1.75 -11.47 1.90
C GLU A 36 -1.51 -9.95 1.77
N GLU A 37 -0.29 -9.49 2.04
CA GLU A 37 0.10 -8.07 1.94
C GLU A 37 -0.07 -7.52 0.51
N ARG A 38 0.15 -8.34 -0.52
CA ARG A 38 0.03 -7.90 -1.92
C ARG A 38 -1.42 -7.85 -2.42
N LEU A 39 -2.29 -8.65 -1.81
CA LEU A 39 -3.73 -8.70 -2.07
C LEU A 39 -4.52 -7.73 -1.18
N ASP A 40 -3.92 -7.23 -0.11
CA ASP A 40 -4.49 -6.18 0.71
C ASP A 40 -4.64 -4.91 -0.14
N ASP A 41 -5.89 -4.60 -0.49
CA ASP A 41 -6.29 -3.40 -1.22
C ASP A 41 -6.68 -2.26 -0.28
N MET A 42 -6.57 -2.47 1.04
CA MET A 42 -6.86 -1.47 2.03
C MET A 42 -5.65 -0.57 2.29
N TRP A 43 -5.95 0.69 2.61
CA TRP A 43 -4.93 1.60 3.12
C TRP A 43 -4.43 1.11 4.48
N PRO A 44 -3.11 1.18 4.76
CA PRO A 44 -2.58 0.83 6.06
C PRO A 44 -3.28 1.62 7.18
N PRO A 45 -3.47 1.03 8.38
CA PRO A 45 -4.11 1.71 9.51
C PRO A 45 -3.47 3.06 9.84
N GLU A 46 -2.16 3.17 9.66
CA GLU A 46 -1.39 4.40 9.87
C GLU A 46 -1.76 5.48 8.85
N VAL A 47 -2.11 5.11 7.61
CA VAL A 47 -2.56 6.08 6.61
C VAL A 47 -3.99 6.52 6.89
N LEU A 48 -4.86 5.59 7.30
CA LEU A 48 -6.23 5.91 7.69
C LEU A 48 -6.27 6.83 8.93
N SER A 49 -5.36 6.64 9.89
CA SER A 49 -5.30 7.47 11.11
C SER A 49 -4.87 8.90 10.84
N LEU A 50 -4.21 9.17 9.70
CA LEU A 50 -3.85 10.53 9.29
C LEU A 50 -5.07 11.34 8.82
N ALA A 51 -6.16 10.69 8.41
CA ALA A 51 -7.36 11.39 7.96
C ALA A 51 -7.95 12.23 9.12
N GLY A 52 -7.95 13.56 8.97
CA GLY A 52 -8.43 14.49 9.99
C GLY A 52 -7.45 14.72 11.16
N SER A 53 -6.23 14.20 11.10
CA SER A 53 -5.20 14.41 12.13
C SER A 53 -4.54 15.79 12.09
N MET A 54 -4.74 16.56 11.01
CA MET A 54 -4.17 17.89 10.85
C MET A 54 -4.93 18.90 11.73
N PRO A 55 -4.31 19.51 12.75
CA PRO A 55 -5.00 20.35 13.74
C PRO A 55 -5.64 21.61 13.16
N ASP A 56 -5.03 22.17 12.10
CA ASP A 56 -5.44 23.42 11.45
C ASP A 56 -5.75 23.19 9.96
N PHE A 57 -6.47 22.10 9.64
CA PHE A 57 -6.87 21.84 8.26
C PHE A 57 -7.88 22.91 7.80
N PRO A 58 -7.65 23.60 6.67
CA PRO A 58 -8.52 24.66 6.22
C PRO A 58 -9.92 24.14 5.92
N SER A 59 -10.92 24.96 6.18
CA SER A 59 -12.31 24.70 5.79
C SER A 59 -12.44 24.62 4.27
N LEU A 60 -13.52 23.97 3.82
CA LEU A 60 -13.81 23.85 2.39
C LEU A 60 -13.93 25.22 1.71
N ASP A 61 -14.48 26.21 2.42
CA ASP A 61 -14.63 27.58 1.92
C ASP A 61 -13.27 28.29 1.82
N GLU A 62 -12.36 28.10 2.77
CA GLU A 62 -11.00 28.64 2.72
C GLU A 62 -10.16 28.02 1.60
N ILE A 63 -10.33 26.71 1.34
CA ILE A 63 -9.67 26.03 0.21
C ILE A 63 -10.16 26.61 -1.12
N ARG A 64 -11.49 26.76 -1.27
CA ARG A 64 -12.12 27.24 -2.50
C ARG A 64 -12.00 28.75 -2.71
N ALA A 65 -11.68 29.52 -1.67
CA ALA A 65 -11.47 30.96 -1.77
C ALA A 65 -10.36 31.35 -2.76
N PHE A 66 -9.44 30.42 -3.05
CA PHE A 66 -8.34 30.62 -4.00
C PHE A 66 -8.51 29.87 -5.33
N GLU A 67 -9.60 29.11 -5.50
CA GLU A 67 -9.91 28.50 -6.78
C GLU A 67 -10.44 29.58 -7.74
N GLY A 68 -9.76 29.75 -8.88
CA GLY A 68 -10.28 30.59 -9.96
C GLY A 68 -11.60 30.03 -10.50
N GLU A 69 -12.41 30.88 -11.15
CA GLU A 69 -13.60 30.41 -11.84
C GLU A 69 -13.24 29.35 -12.90
N ASP A 70 -13.98 28.24 -12.92
CA ASP A 70 -13.83 27.21 -13.94
C ASP A 70 -14.03 27.82 -15.32
N LEU A 71 -13.01 27.76 -16.16
CA LEU A 71 -13.09 28.30 -17.51
C LEU A 71 -13.93 27.36 -18.37
N PRO A 72 -14.76 27.90 -19.29
CA PRO A 72 -15.49 27.06 -20.22
C PRO A 72 -14.52 26.16 -20.98
N ARG A 73 -14.88 24.88 -21.12
CA ARG A 73 -14.14 23.95 -21.97
C ARG A 73 -14.07 24.51 -23.39
N ASP A 74 -12.93 24.33 -24.05
CA ASP A 74 -12.76 24.74 -25.45
C ASP A 74 -13.89 24.14 -26.32
N SER A 75 -14.57 25.01 -27.04
CA SER A 75 -15.55 24.63 -28.06
C SER A 75 -14.80 24.15 -29.32
N PHE A 76 -15.13 22.95 -29.78
CA PHE A 76 -14.63 22.37 -31.04
C PHE A 76 -15.11 23.13 -32.28
#